data_AF-A0A453J2B4-F1
#
_entry.id   AF-A0A453J2B4-F1
#
_cell.length_a   1.000
_cell.length_b   1.000
_cell.length_c   1.000
_cell.angle_alpha   90.00
_cell.angle_beta   90.00
_cell.angle_gamma   90.00
#
_symmetry.space_group_name_H-M   'P 1'
#
loop_
_entity.id
_entity.type
_entity.pdbx_description
1 polymer ?
#
loop_
_entity_poly.entity_id
_entity_poly.type
_entity_poly.pdbx_seq_one_letter_code
_entity_poly.pdbx_strand_id
1 'polypeptide(L)' 'GQIIFAAYRVLFHCNDTLEAELHALMPGMALAIQHSVHPVVVQSDSSEALASLSSNALTRSAYGHLVLEIKELMSNRE' A
#
# COMPACT_ATOMS: atom_id res chain seq x y z
N GLY A 1 -16.25 2.74 14.93
CA GLY A 1 -15.28 1.65 14.87
C GLY A 1 -14.16 1.94 15.85
N GLN A 2 -13.68 0.94 16.58
CA GLN A 2 -12.47 1.08 17.39
C GLN A 2 -11.26 0.74 16.51
N ILE A 3 -10.19 1.53 16.64
CA ILE A 3 -8.92 1.25 15.96
C ILE A 3 -8.23 0.14 16.75
N ILE A 4 -8.02 -1.02 16.12
CA ILE A 4 -7.35 -2.16 16.76
C ILE A 4 -5.84 -2.06 16.58
N PHE A 5 -5.40 -1.71 15.36
CA PHE A 5 -4.01 -1.57 14.99
C PHE A 5 -3.82 -0.31 14.15
N ALA A 6 -2.66 0.32 14.28
CA ALA A 6 -2.26 1.47 13.47
C ALA A 6 -0.80 1.31 13.05
N ALA A 7 -0.53 1.62 11.79
CA ALA A 7 0.80 1.71 11.24
C ALA A 7 1.01 3.13 10.70
N TYR A 8 2.20 3.68 10.89
CA TYR A 8 2.58 4.96 10.31
C TYR A 8 4.03 4.89 9.85
N ARG A 9 4.38 5.75 8.89
CA ARG A 9 5.74 5.90 8.40
C ARG A 9 6.02 7.38 8.21
N VAL A 10 7.18 7.84 8.69
CA VAL A 10 7.65 9.20 8.43
C VAL A 10 8.59 9.16 7.23
N LEU A 11 8.29 9.98 6.23
CA LEU A 11 9.13 10.15 5.04
C LEU A 11 9.79 11.53 5.13
N PHE A 12 11.13 11.55 5.08
CA PHE A 12 11.89 12.81 5.07
C PHE A 12 11.96 13.42 3.66
N HIS A 13 11.84 12.57 2.64
CA HIS A 13 11.84 12.96 1.23
C HIS A 13 10.79 12.11 0.50
N CYS A 14 9.99 12.77 -0.33
CA CYS A 14 9.13 12.15 -1.33
C CYS A 14 9.20 13.03 -2.59
N ASN A 15 9.22 12.42 -3.75
CA ASN A 15 9.26 13.12 -5.03
C ASN A 15 7.88 13.70 -5.38
N ASP A 16 6.83 12.96 -5.05
CA ASP A 16 5.45 13.38 -5.26
C ASP A 16 4.50 12.79 -4.20
N THR A 17 3.23 13.20 -4.29
CA THR A 17 2.15 12.72 -3.43
C THR A 17 1.88 11.23 -3.61
N LEU A 18 2.10 10.67 -4.80
CA LEU A 18 1.83 9.26 -5.08
C LEU A 18 2.83 8.36 -4.36
N GLU A 19 4.12 8.72 -4.35
CA GLU A 19 5.15 8.00 -3.61
C GLU A 19 4.86 7.97 -2.11
N ALA A 20 4.38 9.08 -1.55
CA ALA A 20 3.98 9.16 -0.16
C ALA A 20 2.81 8.20 0.17
N GLU A 21 1.80 8.16 -0.71
CA GLU A 21 0.65 7.26 -0.57
C GLU A 21 1.07 5.78 -0.65
N LEU A 22 1.88 5.40 -1.63
CA LEU A 22 2.38 4.03 -1.76
C LEU A 22 3.18 3.61 -0.52
N HIS A 23 4.02 4.50 0.00
CA HIS A 23 4.76 4.26 1.23
C HIS A 23 3.89 4.17 2.49
N ALA A 24 2.73 4.83 2.53
CA ALA A 24 1.77 4.72 3.62
C ALA A 24 1.02 3.37 3.59
N LEU A 25 0.72 2.84 2.40
CA LEU A 25 0.01 1.57 2.24
C LEU A 25 0.85 0.35 2.67
N MET A 26 2.15 0.37 2.41
CA MET A 26 3.08 -0.74 2.70
C MET A 26 3.05 -1.21 4.17
N PRO A 27 3.31 -0.37 5.19
CA PRO A 27 3.28 -0.81 6.58
C PRO A 27 1.86 -1.18 7.06
N GLY A 28 0.82 -0.56 6.50
CA GLY A 28 -0.57 -0.93 6.77
C GLY A 28 -0.89 -2.35 6.31
N MET A 29 -0.47 -2.69 5.09
CA MET A 29 -0.64 -4.03 4.53
C MET A 29 0.16 -5.09 5.28
N ALA A 30 1.43 -4.81 5.57
CA ALA A 30 2.27 -5.72 6.35
C ALA A 30 1.66 -6.04 7.72
N LEU A 31 1.15 -5.02 8.42
CA LEU A 31 0.51 -5.19 9.72
C LEU A 31 -0.81 -5.98 9.61
N ALA A 32 -1.62 -5.70 8.57
CA ALA A 32 -2.87 -6.42 8.34
C ALA A 32 -2.64 -7.92 8.06
N ILE A 33 -1.58 -8.27 7.31
CA ILE A 33 -1.24 -9.67 7.01
C ILE A 33 -0.76 -10.40 8.26
N GLN A 34 0.00 -9.75 9.13
CA GLN A 34 0.50 -10.34 10.37
C GLN A 34 -0.60 -10.60 11.41
N HIS A 35 -1.64 -9.76 11.44
CA HIS A 35 -2.65 -9.79 12.51
C HIS A 35 -4.06 -10.21 12.09
N SER A 36 -4.34 -10.35 10.80
CA SER A 36 -5.60 -10.91 10.29
C SER A 36 -5.39 -12.31 9.74
N VAL A 37 -6.45 -13.10 9.59
CA VAL A 37 -6.48 -14.29 8.71
C VAL A 37 -7.53 -14.17 7.59
N HIS A 38 -8.28 -13.07 7.58
CA HIS A 38 -9.40 -12.80 6.68
C HIS A 38 -9.00 -11.82 5.58
N PRO A 39 -9.68 -11.84 4.41
CA PRO A 39 -9.44 -10.90 3.33
C PRO A 39 -9.40 -9.44 3.81
N VAL A 40 -8.46 -8.66 3.28
CA VAL A 40 -8.24 -7.27 3.68
C VAL A 40 -8.70 -6.34 2.57
N VAL A 41 -9.56 -5.38 2.91
CA VAL A 41 -9.98 -4.31 1.99
C VAL A 41 -9.04 -3.13 2.14
N VAL A 42 -8.39 -2.74 1.06
CA VAL A 42 -7.51 -1.56 0.99
C VAL A 42 -8.32 -0.34 0.60
N GLN A 43 -8.20 0.74 1.37
CA GLN A 43 -8.81 2.03 1.07
C GLN A 43 -7.73 3.11 1.11
N SER A 44 -7.75 4.01 0.12
CA SER A 44 -6.91 5.21 0.05
C SER A 44 -7.77 6.33 -0.56
N ASP A 45 -7.46 7.57 -0.20
CA ASP A 45 -8.03 8.78 -0.79
C ASP A 45 -7.36 9.15 -2.14
N SER A 46 -6.29 8.46 -2.52
CA SER A 46 -5.65 8.57 -3.82
C SER A 46 -6.15 7.51 -4.80
N SER A 47 -6.95 7.97 -5.77
CA SER A 47 -7.38 7.12 -6.90
C SER A 47 -6.21 6.62 -7.74
N GLU A 48 -5.12 7.39 -7.81
CA GLU A 48 -3.92 7.02 -8.55
C GLU A 48 -3.17 5.89 -7.84
N ALA A 49 -3.05 5.92 -6.50
CA ALA A 49 -2.46 4.84 -5.74
C ALA A 49 -3.27 3.53 -5.89
N LEU A 50 -4.61 3.61 -5.79
CA LEU A 50 -5.48 2.45 -6.00
C LEU A 50 -5.38 1.91 -7.44
N ALA A 51 -5.40 2.78 -8.44
CA ALA A 51 -5.25 2.38 -9.85
C ALA A 51 -3.89 1.71 -10.10
N SER A 52 -2.83 2.16 -9.43
CA SER A 52 -1.48 1.58 -9.52
C SER A 52 -1.39 0.18 -8.93
N LEU A 53 -2.19 -0.10 -7.89
CA LEU A 53 -2.31 -1.44 -7.31
C LEU A 53 -3.21 -2.37 -8.13
N SER A 54 -4.22 -1.84 -8.84
CA SER A 54 -5.08 -2.66 -9.70
C SER A 54 -4.53 -2.87 -11.13
N SER A 55 -3.66 -1.98 -11.61
CA SER A 55 -3.13 -1.98 -12.98
C SER A 55 -1.61 -2.24 -13.00
N ASN A 56 -1.08 -2.71 -14.12
CA ASN A 56 0.36 -2.85 -14.34
C ASN A 56 1.03 -1.59 -14.90
N ALA A 57 0.32 -0.46 -14.92
CA ALA A 57 0.78 0.80 -15.51
C ALA A 57 2.10 1.31 -14.91
N LEU A 58 2.28 1.18 -13.58
CA LEU A 58 3.46 1.71 -12.88
C LEU A 58 4.60 0.70 -12.69
N THR A 59 4.46 -0.55 -13.17
CA THR A 59 5.48 -1.59 -12.97
C THR A 59 6.83 -1.24 -13.61
N ARG A 60 6.84 -0.39 -14.65
CA ARG A 60 8.07 0.13 -15.31
C ARG A 60 8.45 1.56 -14.88
N SER A 61 7.77 2.12 -13.88
CA SER A 61 8.06 3.46 -13.35
C SER A 61 9.11 3.43 -12.24
N ALA A 62 9.55 4.61 -11.77
CA ALA A 62 10.42 4.73 -10.60
C ALA A 62 9.80 4.08 -9.33
N TYR A 63 8.47 4.05 -9.25
CA TYR A 63 7.70 3.49 -8.14
C TYR A 63 7.35 2.01 -8.32
N GLY A 64 7.79 1.38 -9.42
CA GLY A 64 7.41 0.01 -9.76
C GLY A 64 7.78 -1.00 -8.66
N HIS A 65 8.92 -0.80 -8.00
CA HIS A 65 9.35 -1.66 -6.88
C HIS A 65 8.39 -1.59 -5.68
N LEU A 66 7.93 -0.38 -5.32
CA LEU A 66 6.95 -0.19 -4.22
C LEU A 66 5.61 -0.84 -4.56
N VAL A 67 5.13 -0.62 -5.78
CA VAL A 67 3.86 -1.19 -6.26
C VAL A 67 3.91 -2.71 -6.27
N LEU A 68 5.02 -3.30 -6.72
CA LEU A 68 5.19 -4.76 -6.74
C LEU A 68 5.20 -5.35 -5.33
N GLU A 69 5.92 -4.73 -4.39
CA GLU A 69 5.97 -5.19 -2.99
C GLU A 69 4.59 -5.13 -2.33
N ILE A 70 3.84 -4.04 -2.52
CA ILE A 70 2.47 -3.92 -1.98
C ILE A 70 1.54 -4.95 -2.63
N LYS A 71 1.65 -5.19 -3.94
CA LYS A 71 0.87 -6.22 -4.64
C LYS A 71 1.20 -7.62 -4.16
N GLU A 72 2.46 -7.92 -3.87
CA GLU A 72 2.86 -9.21 -3.30
C GLU A 72 2.22 -9.40 -1.92
N LEU A 73 2.23 -8.37 -1.07
CA LEU A 73 1.52 -8.37 0.20
C LEU A 73 0.01 -8.57 0.00
N MET A 74 -0.62 -7.88 -0.95
CA MET A 74 -2.03 -8.06 -1.27
C MET A 74 -2.34 -9.48 -1.74
N SER A 75 -1.55 -10.05 -2.66
CA SER A 75 -1.75 -11.39 -3.21
C SER A 75 -1.65 -12.50 -2.15
N ASN A 76 -0.90 -12.28 -1.06
CA ASN A 76 -0.91 -13.20 0.09
C ASN A 76 -2.24 -13.22 0.84
N ARG A 77 -3.17 -12.32 0.50
CA ARG A 77 -4.36 -12.00 1.30
C ARG A 77 -5.64 -11.74 0.48
N GLU A 78 -5.59 -11.82 -0.85
CA GLU A 78 -6.76 -11.78 -1.75
C GLU A 78 -7.63 -13.04 -1.65
#